data_AF-A0A7R9DRJ5-F1
#
_entry.id   AF-A0A7R9DRJ5-F1
#
_cell.length_a   1.000
_cell.length_b   1.000
_cell.length_c   1.000
_cell.angle_alpha   90.00
_cell.angle_beta   90.00
_cell.angle_gamma   90.00
#
_symmetry.space_group_name_H-M   'P 1'
#
loop_
_entity.id
_entity.type
_entity.pdbx_description
1 polymer ?
#
loop_
_entity_poly.entity_id
_entity_poly.type
_entity_poly.pdbx_seq_one_letter_code
_entity_poly.pdbx_strand_id
1 'polypeptide(L)'
;MFSRRSQYRVNELYNKVLMSEPNIHSDFSRMARWLSGTSVGLVLGGGGARGAAHVGMIKAVLEAGIPIDMVGGVSIGAFMGALWCMEKNVTTMTQKAREWSK
;
A
#
# COMPACT_ATOMS: atom_id res chain seq x y z
N MET A 1 29.02 8.92 -14.19
CA MET A 1 29.37 8.44 -15.55
C MET A 1 28.72 7.08 -15.74
N PHE A 2 27.66 6.99 -16.54
CA PHE A 2 26.96 5.71 -16.79
C PHE A 2 27.81 4.85 -17.72
N SER A 3 28.57 3.90 -17.16
CA SER A 3 29.30 2.90 -17.94
C SER A 3 28.32 1.89 -18.55
N ARG A 4 28.51 1.55 -19.83
CA ARG A 4 27.69 0.57 -20.54
C ARG A 4 27.88 -0.79 -19.86
N ARG A 5 26.82 -1.31 -19.24
CA ARG A 5 26.84 -2.65 -18.64
C ARG A 5 27.09 -3.70 -19.71
N SER A 6 27.85 -4.75 -19.39
CA SER A 6 28.05 -5.87 -20.31
C SER A 6 26.72 -6.56 -20.62
N GLN A 7 26.58 -7.09 -21.84
CA GLN A 7 25.36 -7.77 -22.27
C GLN A 7 24.96 -8.92 -21.32
N TYR A 8 25.96 -9.64 -20.80
CA TYR A 8 25.76 -10.69 -19.79
C TYR A 8 25.02 -10.16 -18.54
N ARG A 9 25.50 -9.08 -17.92
CA ARG A 9 24.88 -8.51 -16.72
C ARG A 9 23.47 -7.97 -16.97
N VAL A 10 23.21 -7.48 -18.18
CA VAL A 10 21.88 -7.02 -18.58
C VAL A 10 20.92 -8.22 -18.69
N ASN A 11 21.34 -9.28 -19.37
CA ASN A 11 20.54 -10.50 -19.50
C ASN A 11 20.29 -11.17 -18.13
N GLU A 12 21.31 -11.22 -17.26
CA GLU A 12 21.19 -11.74 -15.90
C GLU A 12 20.16 -10.95 -15.07
N LEU A 13 20.20 -9.62 -15.14
CA LEU A 13 19.24 -8.75 -14.47
C LEU A 13 17.81 -9.02 -14.97
N TYR A 14 17.60 -9.05 -16.28
CA TYR A 14 16.26 -9.29 -16.84
C TYR A 14 15.74 -10.68 -16.49
N ASN A 15 16.57 -11.73 -16.59
CA ASN A 15 16.18 -13.07 -16.16
C ASN A 15 15.75 -13.09 -14.69
N LYS A 16 16.49 -12.42 -13.80
CA LYS A 16 16.13 -12.34 -12.38
C LYS A 16 14.78 -11.63 -12.16
N VAL A 17 14.54 -10.52 -12.86
CA VAL A 17 13.29 -9.77 -12.75
C VAL A 17 12.10 -10.58 -13.30
N LEU A 18 12.27 -11.22 -14.46
CA LEU A 18 11.21 -12.00 -15.11
C LEU A 18 10.86 -13.28 -14.33
N MET A 19 11.81 -13.85 -13.60
CA MET A 19 11.60 -15.05 -12.78
C MET A 19 11.11 -14.75 -11.36
N SER A 20 11.13 -13.48 -10.92
CA SER A 20 10.67 -13.11 -9.57
C SER A 20 9.17 -12.90 -9.52
N GLU A 21 8.55 -13.30 -8.41
CA GLU A 21 7.13 -12.99 -8.18
C GLU A 21 6.94 -11.48 -7.97
N PRO A 22 5.94 -10.86 -8.63
CA PRO A 22 5.64 -9.46 -8.43
C PRO A 22 5.17 -9.20 -7.00
N ASN A 23 5.82 -8.26 -6.31
CA ASN A 23 5.29 -7.76 -5.05
C ASN A 23 4.03 -6.93 -5.31
N ILE A 24 2.87 -7.47 -4.96
CA ILE A 24 1.55 -6.85 -5.19
C ILE A 24 1.42 -5.46 -4.56
N HIS A 25 2.18 -5.15 -3.51
CA HIS A 25 2.17 -3.86 -2.81
C HIS A 25 3.26 -2.89 -3.31
N SER A 26 4.02 -3.25 -4.34
CA SER A 26 5.05 -2.37 -4.92
C SER A 26 4.45 -1.21 -5.73
N ASP A 27 5.22 -0.11 -5.86
CA ASP A 27 4.82 1.04 -6.67
C ASP A 27 4.65 0.67 -8.16
N PHE A 28 5.46 -0.24 -8.68
CA PHE A 28 5.31 -0.74 -10.05
C PHE A 28 4.04 -1.56 -10.22
N SER A 29 3.69 -2.42 -9.27
CA SER A 29 2.44 -3.17 -9.32
C SER A 29 1.22 -2.23 -9.20
N ARG A 30 1.30 -1.19 -8.38
CA ARG A 30 0.27 -0.14 -8.30
C ARG A 30 0.14 0.63 -9.62
N MET A 31 1.26 1.03 -10.23
CA MET A 31 1.27 1.70 -11.53
C MET A 31 0.71 0.79 -12.62
N ALA A 32 1.08 -0.49 -12.64
CA ALA A 32 0.55 -1.46 -13.59
C ALA A 32 -0.97 -1.58 -13.45
N ARG A 33 -1.49 -1.72 -12.23
CA ARG A 33 -2.94 -1.77 -11.96
C ARG A 33 -3.66 -0.48 -12.39
N TRP A 34 -3.03 0.68 -12.20
CA TRP A 34 -3.57 1.94 -12.67
C TRP A 34 -3.67 1.98 -14.20
N LEU A 35 -2.61 1.60 -14.90
CA LEU A 35 -2.55 1.56 -16.36
C LEU A 35 -3.49 0.50 -16.97
N SER A 36 -3.69 -0.62 -16.29
CA SER A 36 -4.60 -1.69 -16.72
C SER A 36 -6.06 -1.48 -16.29
N GLY A 37 -6.37 -0.41 -15.54
CA GLY A 37 -7.73 -0.16 -15.05
C GLY A 37 -8.20 -1.15 -13.98
N THR A 38 -7.27 -1.81 -13.28
CA THR A 38 -7.55 -2.78 -12.21
C THR A 38 -7.08 -2.28 -10.84
N SER A 39 -6.96 -0.95 -10.68
CA SER A 39 -6.58 -0.33 -9.41
C SER A 39 -7.68 -0.47 -8.37
N VAL A 40 -7.29 -0.67 -7.11
CA VAL A 40 -8.22 -0.85 -5.99
C VAL A 40 -8.20 0.38 -5.08
N GLY A 41 -9.35 1.03 -4.94
CA GLY A 41 -9.55 2.15 -4.02
C GLY A 41 -10.21 1.72 -2.71
N LEU A 42 -9.67 2.17 -1.58
CA LEU A 42 -10.24 2.00 -0.25
C LEU A 42 -10.96 3.28 0.19
N VAL A 43 -12.25 3.20 0.49
CA VAL A 43 -13.04 4.35 0.98
C VAL A 43 -13.47 4.12 2.43
N LEU A 44 -13.08 5.04 3.32
CA LEU A 44 -13.29 4.94 4.76
C LEU A 44 -14.41 5.87 5.24
N GLY A 45 -15.46 5.29 5.79
CA GLY A 45 -16.60 6.02 6.35
C GLY A 45 -16.27 6.77 7.63
N GLY A 46 -17.15 7.69 8.01
CA GLY A 46 -17.12 8.33 9.33
C GLY A 46 -17.63 7.39 10.43
N GLY A 47 -17.35 7.72 11.69
CA GLY A 47 -17.77 6.88 12.83
C GLY A 47 -17.37 7.37 14.22
N GLY A 48 -16.87 8.61 14.33
CA GLY A 48 -16.41 9.20 15.60
C GLY A 48 -15.42 8.30 16.36
N ALA A 49 -15.69 8.07 17.65
CA ALA A 49 -14.85 7.27 18.54
C ALA A 49 -14.64 5.81 18.08
N ARG A 50 -15.50 5.27 17.20
CA ARG A 50 -15.34 3.90 16.66
C ARG A 50 -14.34 3.81 15.51
N GLY A 51 -13.74 4.93 15.10
CA GLY A 51 -12.82 4.98 13.97
C GLY A 51 -11.57 4.10 14.10
N ALA A 52 -11.18 3.72 15.32
CA ALA A 52 -10.09 2.76 15.57
C ALA A 52 -10.31 1.39 14.90
N ALA A 53 -11.57 1.02 14.61
CA ALA A 53 -11.89 -0.21 13.89
C ALA A 53 -11.31 -0.26 12.47
N HIS A 54 -11.06 0.89 11.84
CA HIS A 54 -10.44 0.95 10.50
C HIS A 54 -9.05 0.30 10.46
N VAL A 55 -8.30 0.34 11.57
CA VAL A 55 -6.97 -0.28 11.64
C VAL A 55 -7.06 -1.80 11.49
N GLY A 56 -8.00 -2.44 12.20
CA GLY A 56 -8.25 -3.87 12.11
C GLY A 56 -8.78 -4.29 10.73
N MET A 57 -9.66 -3.46 10.16
CA MET A 57 -10.17 -3.68 8.80
C MET A 57 -9.05 -3.61 7.75
N ILE A 58 -8.18 -2.59 7.79
CA ILE A 58 -7.04 -2.48 6.86
C ILE A 58 -6.11 -3.67 7.00
N LYS A 59 -5.85 -4.13 8.23
CA LYS A 59 -5.07 -5.35 8.47
C LYS A 59 -5.67 -6.56 7.75
N ALA A 60 -6.97 -6.79 7.89
CA ALA A 60 -7.65 -7.90 7.24
C ALA A 60 -7.61 -7.80 5.70
N VAL A 61 -7.75 -6.60 5.14
CA VAL A 61 -7.62 -6.36 3.68
C VAL A 61 -6.23 -6.77 3.18
N LEU A 62 -5.17 -6.42 3.91
CA LEU A 62 -3.80 -6.77 3.54
C LEU A 62 -3.53 -8.28 3.70
N GLU A 63 -4.04 -8.89 4.77
CA GLU A 63 -3.94 -10.35 4.99
C GLU A 63 -4.67 -11.15 3.90
N ALA A 64 -5.75 -10.60 3.33
CA ALA A 64 -6.45 -11.17 2.19
C ALA A 64 -5.70 -10.99 0.85
N GLY A 65 -4.54 -10.32 0.84
CA GLY A 65 -3.77 -10.06 -0.38
C GLY A 65 -4.41 -9.01 -1.30
N ILE A 66 -5.32 -8.18 -0.77
CA ILE A 66 -5.98 -7.13 -1.56
C ILE A 66 -5.09 -5.87 -1.53
N PRO A 67 -4.65 -5.35 -2.69
CA PRO A 67 -3.87 -4.12 -2.73
C PRO A 67 -4.74 -2.90 -2.41
N ILE A 68 -4.13 -1.87 -1.80
CA ILE A 68 -4.76 -0.56 -1.59
C ILE A 68 -3.96 0.46 -2.41
N ASP A 69 -4.48 0.83 -3.57
CA ASP A 69 -3.79 1.71 -4.52
C ASP A 69 -4.14 3.19 -4.30
N MET A 70 -5.36 3.43 -3.83
CA MET A 70 -5.91 4.75 -3.54
C MET A 70 -6.71 4.73 -2.25
N VAL A 71 -6.80 5.87 -1.57
CA VAL A 71 -7.54 5.99 -0.32
C VAL A 71 -8.39 7.26 -0.35
N GLY A 72 -9.66 7.11 0.01
CA GLY A 72 -10.57 8.22 0.31
C GLY A 72 -11.23 8.02 1.66
N GLY A 73 -11.75 9.09 2.25
CA GLY A 73 -12.52 8.97 3.48
C GLY A 73 -13.13 10.27 3.95
N VAL A 74 -13.97 10.17 4.98
CA VAL A 74 -14.65 11.32 5.61
C VAL A 74 -14.44 11.34 7.12
N SER A 75 -14.21 12.53 7.69
CA SER A 75 -14.02 12.72 9.14
C SER A 75 -12.94 11.77 9.70
N ILE A 76 -13.26 10.94 10.69
CA ILE A 76 -12.30 9.96 11.25
C ILE A 76 -11.80 8.94 10.22
N GLY A 77 -12.60 8.64 9.19
CA GLY A 77 -12.17 7.81 8.06
C GLY A 77 -11.10 8.50 7.22
N ALA A 78 -11.23 9.80 6.96
CA ALA A 78 -10.21 10.59 6.26
C ALA A 78 -8.90 10.60 7.04
N PHE A 79 -8.99 10.78 8.36
CA PHE A 79 -7.85 10.78 9.26
C PHE A 79 -7.12 9.42 9.28
N MET A 80 -7.87 8.33 9.47
CA MET A 80 -7.29 6.98 9.42
C MET A 80 -6.72 6.64 8.04
N GLY A 81 -7.36 7.11 6.97
CA GLY A 81 -6.86 6.94 5.60
C GLY A 81 -5.55 7.68 5.37
N ALA A 82 -5.45 8.92 5.84
CA ALA A 82 -4.21 9.71 5.78
C ALA A 82 -3.09 9.03 6.58
N LEU A 83 -3.39 8.53 7.79
CA LEU A 83 -2.41 7.82 8.61
C LEU A 83 -1.89 6.56 7.92
N TRP A 84 -2.78 5.78 7.29
CA TRP A 84 -2.37 4.62 6.49
C TRP A 84 -1.45 5.01 5.33
N CYS A 85 -1.78 6.07 4.58
CA CYS A 85 -0.97 6.55 3.47
C CYS A 85 0.44 6.99 3.89
N MET A 86 0.60 7.53 5.10
CA MET A 86 1.88 7.99 5.65
C MET A 86 2.76 6.84 6.12
N GLU A 87 2.20 5.89 6.88
CA GLU A 87 3.00 4.83 7.50
C GLU A 87 3.21 3.61 6.60
N LYS A 88 2.18 3.24 5.82
CA LYS A 88 2.14 2.02 4.98
C LYS A 88 2.51 0.72 5.71
N ASN A 89 2.50 0.74 7.04
CA ASN A 89 2.77 -0.39 7.92
C ASN A 89 1.70 -0.41 9.01
N VAL A 90 0.97 -1.52 9.10
CA VAL A 90 -0.16 -1.68 10.04
C VAL A 90 0.30 -1.54 11.50
N THR A 91 1.49 -2.04 11.83
CA THR A 91 2.03 -1.97 13.20
C THR A 91 2.29 -0.52 13.60
N THR A 92 2.98 0.24 12.75
CA THR A 92 3.28 1.65 13.00
C THR A 92 2.01 2.49 13.01
N MET A 93 1.08 2.23 12.07
CA MET A 93 -0.24 2.85 12.05
C MET A 93 -1.00 2.60 13.36
N THR A 94 -0.98 1.36 13.87
CA THR A 94 -1.66 1.00 15.13
C THR A 94 -1.08 1.77 16.31
N GLN A 95 0.24 1.91 16.38
CA GLN A 95 0.90 2.65 17.45
C GLN A 95 0.51 4.13 17.43
N LYS A 96 0.63 4.80 16.27
CA LYS A 96 0.26 6.21 16.10
C LYS A 96 -1.23 6.48 16.34
N ALA A 97 -2.09 5.57 15.87
CA ALA A 97 -3.53 5.68 16.12
C ALA A 97 -3.87 5.63 17.61
N ARG A 98 -3.13 4.84 18.42
CA ARG A 98 -3.31 4.78 19.88
C ARG A 98 -2.84 6.05 20.57
N GLU A 99 -1.71 6.62 20.14
CA GLU A 99 -1.19 7.89 20.69
C GLU A 99 -2.20 9.02 20.56
N TRP A 100 -2.93 9.07 19.45
CA TRP A 100 -3.95 10.07 19.17
C TRP A 100 -5.30 9.83 19.85
N SER A 101 -5.48 8.68 20.50
CA SER A 101 -6.69 8.36 21.27
C SER A 101 -6.62 8.75 22.76
N LYS A 102 -5.46 9.26 23.20
CA LYS A 102 -5.26 9.82 24.53
C LYS A 102 -5.68 11.28 24.55
#